data_AF-A0A445D8Q5-F1
#
_entry.id   AF-A0A445D8Q5-F1
#
_cell.length_a   1.000
_cell.length_b   1.000
_cell.length_c   1.000
_cell.angle_alpha   90.00
_cell.angle_beta   90.00
_cell.angle_gamma   90.00
#
_symmetry.space_group_name_H-M   'P 1'
#
loop_
_entity.id
_entity.type
_entity.pdbx_description
1 polymer ?
#
loop_
_entity_poly.entity_id
_entity_poly.type
_entity_poly.pdbx_seq_one_letter_code
_entity_poly.pdbx_strand_id
1 'polypeptide(L)'
;MLDSALKFQKAFKRLSERDAEFGGIPKNKDWDNARCFVRFFPYVTKKVSGSTFVISSSYFHHFCSILSSLKTCVDSNDILLKGMATKMKAKHDKYWGNLRNMNMMIFVTVVLDPRYKIKFVEWSFQRLFEKEDADFLCGKVKEAFNDLFNSHRVALNMPFDDVRFAAAFENDVQAIESLNTNEMDLYLMESLEKQSIQVVLIF
;
A
#
# COMPACT_ATOMS: atom_id res chain seq x y z
N MET A 1 -19.05 7.41 6.17
CA MET A 1 -20.02 6.40 6.63
C MET A 1 -19.83 6.09 8.12
N LEU A 2 -18.71 5.48 8.56
CA LEU A 2 -18.46 5.18 9.98
C LEU A 2 -18.45 6.42 10.88
N ASP A 3 -17.83 7.51 10.44
CA ASP A 3 -17.83 8.78 11.19
C ASP A 3 -19.25 9.34 11.43
N SER A 4 -20.15 9.15 10.47
CA SER A 4 -21.57 9.48 10.63
C SER A 4 -22.26 8.52 11.61
N ALA A 5 -21.97 7.21 11.52
CA ALA A 5 -22.55 6.19 12.40
C ALA A 5 -22.17 6.41 13.89
N LEU A 6 -20.95 6.86 14.17
CA LEU A 6 -20.48 7.18 15.52
C LEU A 6 -21.37 8.20 16.25
N LYS A 7 -22.00 9.13 15.52
CA LYS A 7 -22.92 10.14 16.08
C LYS A 7 -24.20 9.51 16.65
N PHE A 8 -24.56 8.31 16.20
CA PHE A 8 -25.78 7.60 16.60
C PHE A 8 -25.57 6.55 17.70
N GLN A 9 -24.37 6.46 18.30
CA GLN A 9 -24.10 5.48 19.38
C GLN A 9 -25.16 5.53 20.50
N LYS A 10 -25.58 6.73 20.91
CA LYS A 10 -26.62 6.91 21.93
C LYS A 10 -28.00 6.41 21.48
N ALA A 11 -28.32 6.52 20.19
CA ALA A 11 -29.57 6.03 19.63
C ALA A 11 -29.60 4.50 19.63
N PHE A 12 -28.51 3.84 19.24
CA PHE A 12 -28.38 2.38 19.31
C PHE A 12 -28.42 1.84 20.74
N LYS A 13 -27.86 2.57 21.71
CA LYS A 13 -28.00 2.22 23.13
C LYS A 13 -29.47 2.25 23.59
N ARG A 14 -30.21 3.30 23.25
CA ARG A 14 -31.65 3.38 23.56
C ARG A 14 -32.48 2.31 22.86
N LEU A 15 -32.08 1.92 21.66
CA LEU A 15 -32.72 0.83 20.92
C LEU A 15 -32.56 -0.50 21.67
N SER A 16 -31.35 -0.81 22.18
CA SER A 16 -31.14 -2.02 22.99
C SER A 16 -31.95 -2.09 24.28
N GLU A 17 -32.28 -0.93 24.84
CA GLU A 17 -33.08 -0.84 26.07
C GLU A 17 -34.59 -1.06 25.79
N ARG A 18 -35.05 -0.81 24.57
CA ARG A 18 -36.46 -0.92 24.17
C ARG A 18 -36.79 -2.22 23.45
N ASP A 19 -35.86 -2.72 22.66
CA ASP A 19 -36.02 -3.90 21.83
C ASP A 19 -34.77 -4.77 21.94
N ALA A 20 -34.82 -5.71 22.88
CA ALA A 20 -33.73 -6.64 23.14
C ALA A 20 -33.64 -7.76 22.09
N GLU A 21 -34.69 -7.95 21.27
CA GLU A 21 -34.74 -8.95 20.20
C GLU A 21 -34.17 -8.39 18.88
N PHE A 22 -33.93 -7.07 18.79
CA PHE A 22 -33.32 -6.45 17.63
C PHE A 22 -31.89 -6.98 17.40
N GLY A 23 -31.76 -7.91 16.45
CA GLY A 23 -30.47 -8.44 16.01
C GLY A 23 -29.60 -7.36 15.39
N GLY A 24 -28.34 -7.27 15.82
CA GLY A 24 -27.34 -6.39 15.20
C GLY A 24 -27.00 -5.10 15.95
N ILE A 25 -27.36 -4.97 17.24
CA ILE A 25 -26.93 -3.84 18.06
C ILE A 25 -25.40 -3.91 18.29
N PRO A 26 -24.63 -2.88 17.88
CA PRO A 26 -23.19 -2.88 18.08
C PRO A 26 -22.82 -2.79 19.57
N LYS A 27 -21.87 -3.60 20.01
CA LYS A 27 -21.37 -3.62 21.38
C LYS A 27 -20.42 -2.45 21.62
N ASN A 28 -20.14 -2.14 22.89
CA ASN A 28 -19.18 -1.07 23.25
C ASN A 28 -17.81 -1.25 22.54
N LYS A 29 -17.34 -2.49 22.44
CA LYS A 29 -16.11 -2.84 21.72
C LYS A 29 -16.17 -2.47 20.23
N ASP A 30 -17.33 -2.62 19.58
CA ASP A 30 -17.51 -2.28 18.16
C ASP A 30 -17.46 -0.77 17.96
N TRP A 31 -18.00 0.01 18.90
CA TRP A 31 -17.89 1.47 18.89
C TRP A 31 -16.45 1.96 19.11
N ASP A 32 -15.70 1.31 20.01
CA ASP A 32 -14.28 1.61 20.21
C ASP A 32 -13.44 1.29 18.97
N ASN A 33 -13.68 0.14 18.35
CA ASN A 33 -13.06 -0.25 17.08
C ASN A 33 -13.40 0.74 15.96
N ALA A 34 -14.67 1.18 15.85
CA ALA A 34 -15.10 2.15 14.86
C ALA A 34 -14.43 3.52 15.05
N ARG A 35 -14.30 4.01 16.29
CA ARG A 35 -13.56 5.24 16.60
C ARG A 35 -12.09 5.14 16.20
N CYS A 36 -11.46 4.01 16.53
CA CYS A 36 -10.09 3.72 16.16
C CYS A 36 -9.92 3.70 14.64
N PHE A 37 -10.79 3.00 13.93
CA PHE A 37 -10.75 2.90 12.47
C PHE A 37 -10.95 4.27 11.79
N VAL A 38 -11.90 5.08 12.24
CA VAL A 38 -12.14 6.42 11.67
C VAL A 38 -10.93 7.35 11.86
N ARG A 39 -10.19 7.22 12.97
CA ARG A 39 -8.95 7.98 13.18
C ARG A 39 -7.83 7.50 12.27
N PHE A 40 -7.71 6.20 12.05
CA PHE A 40 -6.60 5.59 11.32
C PHE A 40 -6.78 5.58 9.79
N PHE A 41 -7.99 5.27 9.32
CA PHE A 41 -8.33 5.07 7.90
C PHE A 41 -7.99 6.24 6.97
N PRO A 42 -8.17 7.52 7.37
CA PRO A 42 -7.78 8.66 6.52
C PRO A 42 -6.28 8.72 6.22
N TYR A 43 -5.43 8.27 7.14
CA TYR A 43 -3.97 8.28 6.96
C TYR A 43 -3.50 7.25 5.94
N VAL A 44 -4.22 6.12 5.83
CA VAL A 44 -3.82 5.00 4.96
C VAL A 44 -4.51 5.02 3.61
N THR A 45 -5.83 5.20 3.59
CA THR A 45 -6.62 4.87 2.39
C THR A 45 -7.14 6.12 1.68
N LYS A 46 -7.51 7.19 2.41
CA LYS A 46 -8.11 8.37 1.78
C LYS A 46 -7.13 9.10 0.85
N LYS A 47 -5.83 9.15 1.20
CA LYS A 47 -4.81 9.76 0.34
C LYS A 47 -4.56 8.97 -0.95
N VAL A 48 -4.61 7.64 -0.88
CA VAL A 48 -4.40 6.77 -2.06
C VAL A 48 -5.65 6.73 -2.94
N SER A 49 -6.83 6.57 -2.33
CA SER A 49 -8.11 6.39 -3.03
C SER A 49 -8.71 7.68 -3.61
N GLY A 50 -8.16 8.85 -3.26
CA GLY A 50 -8.64 10.15 -3.74
C GLY A 50 -7.96 10.66 -5.00
N SER A 51 -6.93 9.98 -5.50
CA SER A 51 -6.20 10.43 -6.69
C SER A 51 -6.84 9.84 -7.95
N THR A 52 -7.41 10.68 -8.81
CA THR A 52 -7.89 10.29 -10.15
C THR A 52 -6.75 10.05 -11.14
N PHE A 53 -5.53 10.44 -10.79
CA PHE A 53 -4.31 10.19 -11.55
C PHE A 53 -3.19 9.74 -10.60
N VAL A 54 -2.71 8.51 -10.75
CA VAL A 54 -1.52 8.05 -10.05
C VAL A 54 -0.32 8.39 -10.93
N ILE A 55 0.24 9.59 -10.78
CA ILE A 55 1.57 9.84 -11.35
C ILE A 55 2.54 9.00 -10.52
N SER A 56 3.38 8.17 -11.14
CA SER A 56 4.30 7.27 -10.41
C SER A 56 5.17 8.02 -9.39
N SER A 57 5.51 9.30 -9.64
CA SER A 57 6.23 10.14 -8.67
C SER A 57 5.41 10.49 -7.41
N SER A 58 4.09 10.57 -7.51
CA SER A 58 3.18 10.77 -6.36
C SER A 58 3.02 9.50 -5.51
N TYR A 59 3.19 8.32 -6.11
CA TYR A 59 3.04 7.04 -5.43
C TYR A 59 4.06 6.87 -4.30
N PHE A 60 5.32 7.26 -4.53
CA PHE A 60 6.35 7.23 -3.49
C PHE A 60 5.98 8.06 -2.27
N HIS A 61 5.41 9.24 -2.46
CA HIS A 61 4.95 10.07 -1.34
C HIS A 61 3.83 9.39 -0.55
N HIS A 62 2.90 8.71 -1.24
CA HIS A 62 1.87 7.91 -0.59
C HIS A 62 2.47 6.73 0.18
N PHE A 63 3.41 6.01 -0.43
CA PHE A 63 4.15 4.92 0.21
C PHE A 63 4.82 5.38 1.51
N CYS A 64 5.61 6.45 1.45
CA CYS A 64 6.28 7.01 2.63
C CYS A 64 5.28 7.47 3.70
N SER A 65 4.19 8.13 3.30
CA SER A 65 3.16 8.63 4.22
C SER A 65 2.46 7.47 4.95
N ILE A 66 2.11 6.40 4.24
CA ILE A 66 1.41 5.24 4.81
C ILE A 66 2.32 4.50 5.78
N LEU A 67 3.54 4.17 5.35
CA LEU A 67 4.49 3.43 6.17
C LEU A 67 4.88 4.21 7.43
N SER A 68 5.11 5.52 7.31
CA SER A 68 5.40 6.39 8.46
C SER A 68 4.21 6.46 9.43
N SER A 69 2.98 6.55 8.91
CA SER A 69 1.76 6.56 9.75
C SER A 69 1.56 5.23 10.46
N LEU A 70 1.81 4.10 9.78
CA LEU A 70 1.74 2.76 10.35
C LEU A 70 2.73 2.59 11.50
N LYS A 71 4.00 2.97 11.31
CA LYS A 71 5.02 2.92 12.36
C LYS A 71 4.61 3.74 13.58
N THR A 72 4.22 5.00 13.36
CA THR A 72 3.76 5.90 14.44
C THR A 72 2.57 5.32 15.22
N CYS A 73 1.64 4.65 14.54
CA CYS A 73 0.48 4.05 15.20
C CYS A 73 0.79 2.74 15.93
N VAL A 74 1.75 1.95 15.43
CA VAL A 74 2.27 0.77 16.14
C VAL A 74 2.98 1.16 17.44
N ASP A 75 3.64 2.32 17.45
CA ASP A 75 4.33 2.85 18.63
C ASP A 75 3.39 3.62 19.57
N SER A 76 2.09 3.70 19.27
CA SER A 76 1.14 4.43 20.10
C SER A 76 0.80 3.70 21.41
N ASN A 77 0.46 4.48 22.45
CA ASN A 77 0.00 3.95 23.74
C ASN A 77 -1.45 3.40 23.71
N ASP A 78 -2.21 3.68 22.65
CA ASP A 78 -3.56 3.19 22.47
C ASP A 78 -3.52 1.73 21.99
N ILE A 79 -3.91 0.81 22.87
CA ILE A 79 -3.85 -0.65 22.62
C ILE A 79 -4.68 -1.04 21.40
N LEU A 80 -5.84 -0.40 21.19
CA LEU A 80 -6.71 -0.71 20.06
C LEU A 80 -6.11 -0.18 18.75
N LEU A 81 -5.54 1.02 18.79
CA LEU A 81 -4.84 1.61 17.65
C LEU A 81 -3.60 0.81 17.26
N LYS A 82 -2.78 0.45 18.25
CA LYS A 82 -1.62 -0.42 18.08
C LYS A 82 -2.01 -1.76 17.47
N GLY A 83 -3.02 -2.44 18.04
CA GLY A 83 -3.49 -3.73 17.51
C GLY A 83 -4.00 -3.66 16.07
N MET A 84 -4.68 -2.57 15.70
CA MET A 84 -5.13 -2.33 14.32
C MET A 84 -3.95 -2.02 13.38
N ALA A 85 -3.06 -1.12 13.79
CA ALA A 85 -1.89 -0.72 13.03
C ALA A 85 -0.93 -1.89 12.79
N THR A 86 -0.72 -2.77 13.78
CA THR A 86 0.09 -3.99 13.61
C THR A 86 -0.49 -4.90 12.54
N LYS A 87 -1.81 -5.14 12.54
CA LYS A 87 -2.46 -5.98 11.51
C LYS A 87 -2.38 -5.35 10.12
N MET A 88 -2.54 -4.04 10.02
CA MET A 88 -2.44 -3.34 8.74
C MET A 88 -0.99 -3.25 8.25
N LYS A 89 -0.02 -3.10 9.16
CA LYS A 89 1.40 -3.16 8.85
C LYS A 89 1.79 -4.54 8.36
N ALA A 90 1.31 -5.62 8.98
CA ALA A 90 1.55 -6.98 8.49
C ALA A 90 1.03 -7.18 7.05
N LYS A 91 -0.13 -6.61 6.70
CA LYS A 91 -0.60 -6.61 5.30
C LYS A 91 0.32 -5.79 4.41
N HIS A 92 0.73 -4.59 4.83
CA HIS A 92 1.67 -3.77 4.08
C HIS A 92 2.99 -4.52 3.83
N ASP A 93 3.57 -5.13 4.86
CA ASP A 93 4.82 -5.88 4.79
C ASP A 93 4.71 -7.16 3.94
N LYS A 94 3.52 -7.77 3.85
CA LYS A 94 3.28 -8.90 2.93
C LYS A 94 3.59 -8.53 1.47
N TYR A 95 3.19 -7.32 1.06
CA TYR A 95 3.38 -6.85 -0.32
C TYR A 95 4.69 -6.08 -0.50
N TRP A 96 5.14 -5.35 0.52
CA TRP A 96 6.24 -4.37 0.41
C TRP A 96 7.38 -4.56 1.41
N GLY A 97 7.30 -5.59 2.26
CA GLY A 97 8.31 -5.85 3.30
C GLY A 97 9.53 -6.60 2.79
N ASN A 98 9.43 -7.28 1.64
CA ASN A 98 10.60 -7.86 0.99
C ASN A 98 11.29 -6.81 0.12
N LEU A 99 12.28 -6.14 0.70
CA LEU A 99 13.06 -5.09 0.03
C LEU A 99 13.80 -5.58 -1.23
N ARG A 100 14.12 -6.87 -1.30
CA ARG A 100 14.80 -7.47 -2.47
C ARG A 100 13.88 -7.63 -3.67
N ASN A 101 12.58 -7.76 -3.42
CA ASN A 101 11.56 -7.96 -4.47
C ASN A 101 10.78 -6.67 -4.77
N MET A 102 11.11 -5.54 -4.13
CA MET A 102 10.48 -4.27 -4.47
C MET A 102 10.87 -3.86 -5.88
N ASN A 103 9.89 -3.40 -6.67
CA ASN A 103 10.16 -2.82 -7.96
C ASN A 103 10.94 -1.50 -7.77
N MET A 104 12.16 -1.39 -8.30
CA MET A 104 12.98 -0.17 -8.12
C MET A 104 12.44 1.02 -8.94
N MET A 105 11.62 0.78 -9.96
CA MET A 105 11.10 1.82 -10.84
C MET A 105 10.21 2.84 -10.13
N ILE A 106 9.46 2.44 -9.10
CA ILE A 106 8.67 3.37 -8.27
C ILE A 106 9.54 4.40 -7.54
N PHE A 107 10.84 4.11 -7.32
CA PHE A 107 11.79 5.07 -6.75
C PHE A 107 12.51 5.86 -7.84
N VAL A 108 12.91 5.19 -8.93
CA VAL A 108 13.56 5.83 -10.08
C VAL A 108 12.66 6.91 -10.70
N THR A 109 11.35 6.66 -10.80
CA THR A 109 10.37 7.63 -11.31
C THR A 109 10.31 8.93 -10.50
N VAL A 110 10.59 8.88 -9.19
CA VAL A 110 10.70 10.07 -8.34
C VAL A 110 12.01 10.81 -8.61
N VAL A 111 13.10 10.08 -8.85
CA VAL A 111 14.40 10.67 -9.18
C VAL A 111 14.37 11.37 -10.54
N LEU A 112 13.58 10.84 -11.48
CA LEU A 112 13.35 11.43 -12.80
C LEU A 112 12.44 12.67 -12.75
N ASP A 113 11.62 12.81 -11.71
CA ASP A 113 10.80 14.02 -11.52
C ASP A 113 11.72 15.21 -11.22
N PRO A 114 11.73 16.27 -12.05
CA PRO A 114 12.65 17.40 -11.89
C PRO A 114 12.59 18.08 -10.52
N ARG A 115 11.46 17.93 -9.83
CA ARG A 115 11.20 18.51 -8.51
C ARG A 115 11.97 17.82 -7.38
N TYR A 116 12.39 16.57 -7.59
CA TYR A 116 13.05 15.78 -6.55
C TYR A 116 14.46 15.38 -6.98
N LYS A 117 15.33 15.16 -5.99
CA LYS A 117 16.71 14.71 -6.19
C LYS A 117 16.87 13.34 -5.58
N ILE A 118 17.88 12.58 -6.01
CA ILE A 118 18.18 11.26 -5.42
C ILE A 118 18.38 11.33 -3.90
N LYS A 119 18.96 12.44 -3.40
CA LYS A 119 19.11 12.72 -1.97
C LYS A 119 17.79 12.73 -1.18
N PHE A 120 16.68 13.09 -1.83
CA PHE A 120 15.35 13.05 -1.20
C PHE A 120 14.89 11.60 -0.96
N VAL A 121 15.16 10.70 -1.92
CA VAL A 121 14.86 9.28 -1.79
C VAL A 121 15.73 8.65 -0.69
N GLU A 122 17.03 8.98 -0.67
CA GLU A 122 17.96 8.54 0.38
C GLU A 122 17.49 8.96 1.78
N TRP A 123 17.19 10.26 1.94
CA TRP A 123 16.67 10.79 3.20
C TRP A 123 15.37 10.09 3.63
N SER A 124 14.49 9.79 2.68
CA SER A 124 13.22 9.12 2.96
C SER A 124 13.45 7.68 3.43
N PHE A 125 14.38 6.94 2.82
CA PHE A 125 14.71 5.58 3.25
C PHE A 125 15.35 5.55 4.64
N GLN A 126 16.28 6.45 4.92
CA GLN A 126 16.90 6.57 6.25
C GLN A 126 15.89 6.85 7.37
N ARG A 127 14.77 7.49 7.04
CA ARG A 127 13.69 7.76 8.00
C ARG A 127 12.70 6.60 8.14
N LEU A 128 12.59 5.75 7.12
CA LEU A 128 11.56 4.71 7.02
C LEU A 128 12.09 3.31 7.29
N PHE A 129 13.38 3.06 7.15
CA PHE A 129 13.99 1.73 7.29
C PHE A 129 15.16 1.77 8.27
N GLU A 130 15.62 0.59 8.70
CA GLU A 130 16.87 0.45 9.44
C GLU A 130 18.04 0.81 8.52
N LYS A 131 19.20 1.11 9.11
CA LYS A 131 20.32 1.71 8.38
C LYS A 131 20.79 0.79 7.24
N GLU A 132 20.94 -0.49 7.53
CA GLU A 132 21.39 -1.52 6.59
C GLU A 132 20.43 -1.65 5.39
N ASP A 133 19.13 -1.67 5.67
CA ASP A 133 18.06 -1.73 4.68
C ASP A 133 17.99 -0.46 3.83
N ALA A 134 18.12 0.71 4.47
CA ALA A 134 18.13 2.00 3.80
C ALA A 134 19.32 2.12 2.84
N ASP A 135 20.52 1.75 3.30
CA ASP A 135 21.74 1.79 2.48
C ASP A 135 21.64 0.81 1.30
N PHE A 136 21.09 -0.40 1.52
CA PHE A 136 20.82 -1.37 0.46
C PHE A 136 19.88 -0.81 -0.63
N LEU A 137 18.73 -0.26 -0.22
CA LEU A 137 17.75 0.34 -1.14
C LEU A 137 18.36 1.54 -1.89
N CYS A 138 19.12 2.40 -1.22
CA CYS A 138 19.80 3.52 -1.86
C CYS A 138 20.75 3.06 -2.96
N GLY A 139 21.52 1.99 -2.70
CA GLY A 139 22.40 1.36 -3.68
C GLY A 139 21.63 0.86 -4.90
N LYS A 140 20.54 0.12 -4.67
CA LYS A 140 19.70 -0.43 -5.74
C LYS A 140 19.01 0.62 -6.60
N VAL A 141 18.53 1.71 -6.01
CA VAL A 141 17.95 2.82 -6.78
C VAL A 141 19.00 3.52 -7.65
N LYS A 142 20.22 3.71 -7.14
CA LYS A 142 21.34 4.29 -7.91
C LYS A 142 21.75 3.39 -9.07
N GLU A 143 21.87 2.09 -8.83
CA GLU A 143 22.17 1.08 -9.85
C GLU A 143 21.12 1.13 -10.97
N ALA A 144 19.84 0.99 -10.62
CA ALA A 144 18.74 1.03 -11.58
C ALA A 144 18.66 2.35 -12.37
N PHE A 145 18.90 3.50 -11.71
CA PHE A 145 18.92 4.80 -12.37
C PHE A 145 20.09 4.92 -13.37
N ASN A 146 21.29 4.44 -13.00
CA ASN A 146 22.45 4.47 -13.89
C ASN A 146 22.29 3.52 -15.07
N ASP A 147 21.71 2.33 -14.85
CA ASP A 147 21.41 1.37 -15.91
C ASP A 147 20.41 1.94 -16.92
N LEU A 148 19.35 2.59 -16.43
CA LEU A 148 18.39 3.31 -17.27
C LEU A 148 19.08 4.41 -18.09
N PHE A 149 19.92 5.23 -17.46
CA PHE A 149 20.66 6.30 -18.14
C PHE A 149 21.59 5.76 -19.21
N ASN A 150 22.37 4.71 -18.90
CA ASN A 150 23.28 4.09 -19.84
C ASN A 150 22.54 3.46 -21.03
N SER A 151 21.42 2.78 -20.76
CA SER A 151 20.59 2.17 -21.80
C SER A 151 20.02 3.23 -22.75
N HIS A 152 19.53 4.34 -22.20
CA HIS A 152 19.05 5.47 -22.99
C HIS A 152 20.18 6.11 -23.81
N ARG A 153 21.37 6.28 -23.22
CA ARG A 153 22.54 6.82 -23.92
C ARG A 153 22.99 5.94 -25.09
N VAL A 154 22.95 4.63 -24.93
CA VAL A 154 23.23 3.68 -26.01
C VAL A 154 22.16 3.79 -27.10
N ALA A 155 20.88 3.86 -26.73
CA ALA A 155 19.78 4.03 -27.69
C ALA A 155 19.89 5.32 -28.52
N LEU A 156 20.30 6.44 -27.90
CA LEU A 156 20.51 7.71 -28.61
C LEU A 156 21.70 7.69 -29.57
N ASN A 157 22.69 6.82 -29.34
CA ASN A 157 23.84 6.64 -30.23
C ASN A 157 23.56 5.65 -31.36
N MET A 158 22.40 4.98 -31.36
CA MET A 158 21.90 4.17 -32.47
C MET A 158 20.87 4.97 -33.28
N PRO A 159 20.67 4.70 -34.58
CA PRO A 159 19.53 5.26 -35.30
C PRO A 159 18.25 4.87 -34.55
N PHE A 160 17.44 5.86 -34.17
CA PHE A 160 16.20 5.63 -33.43
C PHE A 160 15.22 4.85 -34.31
N ASP A 161 15.03 3.56 -33.97
CA ASP A 161 14.07 2.66 -34.61
C ASP A 161 12.80 2.60 -33.75
N ASP A 162 11.88 3.54 -34.04
CA ASP A 162 10.62 3.76 -33.32
C ASP A 162 9.78 2.47 -33.25
N VAL A 163 9.82 1.64 -34.30
CA VAL A 163 9.07 0.38 -34.40
C VAL A 163 9.59 -0.65 -33.39
N ARG A 164 10.91 -0.76 -33.23
CA ARG A 164 11.50 -1.68 -32.24
C ARG A 164 11.24 -1.23 -30.80
N PHE A 165 11.29 0.08 -30.55
CA PHE A 165 11.04 0.61 -29.21
C PHE A 165 9.57 0.40 -28.80
N ALA A 166 8.63 0.69 -29.69
CA ALA A 166 7.21 0.45 -29.46
C ALA A 166 6.93 -1.04 -29.20
N ALA A 167 7.50 -1.94 -30.01
CA ALA A 167 7.34 -3.38 -29.82
C ALA A 167 7.95 -3.88 -28.50
N ALA A 168 9.11 -3.36 -28.08
CA ALA A 168 9.72 -3.71 -26.81
C ALA A 168 8.87 -3.23 -25.62
N PHE A 169 8.36 -2.00 -25.70
CA PHE A 169 7.47 -1.45 -24.66
C PHE A 169 6.15 -2.22 -24.56
N GLU A 170 5.51 -2.57 -25.67
CA GLU A 170 4.30 -3.39 -25.67
C GLU A 170 4.53 -4.79 -25.08
N ASN A 171 5.66 -5.42 -25.39
CA ASN A 171 6.02 -6.70 -24.80
C ASN A 171 6.22 -6.60 -23.27
N ASP A 172 6.88 -5.55 -22.79
CA ASP A 172 7.08 -5.32 -21.35
C ASP A 172 5.75 -5.02 -20.63
N VAL A 173 4.85 -4.25 -21.26
CA VAL A 173 3.49 -3.99 -20.74
C VAL A 173 2.68 -5.28 -20.66
N GLN A 174 2.69 -6.12 -21.70
CA GLN A 174 2.01 -7.42 -21.68
C GLN A 174 2.61 -8.37 -20.63
N ALA A 175 3.93 -8.34 -20.42
CA ALA A 175 4.58 -9.13 -19.38
C ALA A 175 4.12 -8.71 -17.98
N ILE A 176 3.98 -7.40 -17.73
CA ILE A 176 3.47 -6.86 -16.46
C ILE A 176 1.98 -7.19 -16.26
N GLU A 177 1.16 -7.06 -17.31
CA GLU A 177 -0.26 -7.41 -17.25
C GLU A 177 -0.47 -8.89 -16.96
N SER A 178 0.32 -9.78 -17.60
CA SER A 178 0.26 -11.22 -17.35
C SER A 178 0.73 -11.63 -15.95
N LEU A 179 1.72 -10.94 -15.39
CA LEU A 179 2.14 -11.14 -14.00
C LEU A 179 1.03 -10.73 -13.02
N ASN A 180 0.35 -9.61 -13.27
CA ASN A 180 -0.73 -9.13 -12.42
C ASN A 180 -1.98 -10.01 -12.51
N THR A 181 -2.35 -10.52 -13.69
CA THR A 181 -3.48 -11.47 -13.82
C THR A 181 -3.20 -12.76 -13.07
N ASN A 182 -1.98 -13.32 -13.19
CA ASN A 182 -1.59 -14.51 -12.44
C ASN A 182 -1.66 -14.31 -10.92
N GLU A 183 -1.27 -13.13 -10.42
CA GLU A 183 -1.36 -12.82 -8.99
C GLU A 183 -2.81 -12.64 -8.53
N MET A 184 -3.64 -11.94 -9.33
CA MET A 184 -5.07 -11.74 -9.07
C MET A 184 -5.83 -13.07 -9.03
N ASP A 185 -5.53 -13.97 -9.97
CA ASP A 185 -6.13 -15.31 -10.02
C ASP A 185 -5.72 -16.15 -8.81
N LEU A 186 -4.47 -16.01 -8.33
CA LEU A 186 -4.01 -16.64 -7.09
C LEU A 186 -4.82 -16.15 -5.87
N TYR A 187 -5.11 -14.85 -5.79
CA TYR A 187 -5.91 -14.26 -4.71
C TYR A 187 -7.38 -14.69 -4.76
N LEU A 188 -7.95 -14.82 -5.95
CA LEU A 188 -9.32 -15.31 -6.14
C LEU A 188 -9.42 -16.79 -5.74
N MET A 189 -8.42 -17.60 -6.10
CA MET A 189 -8.33 -19.01 -5.70
C MET A 189 -8.18 -19.17 -4.18
N GLU A 190 -7.31 -18.40 -3.52
CA GLU A 190 -7.13 -18.43 -2.05
C GLU A 190 -8.40 -18.00 -1.30
N SER A 191 -9.22 -17.12 -1.92
CA SER A 191 -10.49 -16.67 -1.35
C SER A 191 -11.61 -17.72 -1.48
N LEU A 192 -11.63 -18.46 -2.59
CA LEU A 192 -12.56 -19.58 -2.83
C LEU A 192 -12.24 -20.80 -1.96
N GLU A 193 -10.96 -21.08 -1.71
CA GLU A 193 -10.55 -22.14 -0.77
C GLU A 193 -10.98 -21.82 0.66
N LYS A 194 -10.88 -20.56 1.10
CA LYS A 194 -11.33 -20.15 2.45
C LYS A 194 -12.85 -20.23 2.63
N GLN A 195 -13.65 -19.98 1.57
CA GLN A 195 -15.09 -20.24 1.60
C GLN A 195 -15.43 -21.73 1.63
N SER A 196 -14.67 -22.56 0.90
CA SER A 196 -14.86 -24.02 0.88
C SER A 196 -14.53 -24.67 2.22
N ILE A 197 -13.53 -24.16 2.95
CA ILE A 197 -13.17 -24.65 4.29
C ILE A 197 -14.18 -24.18 5.37
N GLN A 198 -14.83 -23.03 5.20
CA GLN A 198 -15.90 -22.58 6.09
C GLN A 198 -17.21 -23.37 5.92
N VAL A 199 -17.47 -23.97 4.76
CA VAL A 199 -18.67 -24.79 4.54
C VAL A 199 -18.49 -26.21 5.11
N VAL A 200 -17.26 -26.72 5.27
CA VAL A 200 -16.99 -28.07 5.80
C VAL A 200 -16.89 -28.11 7.35
N LEU A 201 -16.82 -26.95 8.02
CA LEU A 201 -16.79 -26.83 9.49
C LEU A 201 -18.15 -26.44 10.12
N ILE A 202 -19.24 -26.63 9.38
CA ILE A 202 -20.60 -26.58 9.92
C ILE A 202 -21.26 -27.94 9.69
N PHE A 203 -20.77 -28.96 10.41
CA PHE A 203 -21.56 -30.03 11.01
C PHE A 203 -20.89 -30.44 12.32
#